data_AF-A0A8H4S4N7-F1
#
_entry.id   AF-A0A8H4S4N7-F1
#
_cell.length_a   1.000
_cell.length_b   1.000
_cell.length_c   1.000
_cell.angle_alpha   90.00
_cell.angle_beta   90.00
_cell.angle_gamma   90.00
#
_symmetry.space_group_name_H-M   'P 1'
#
loop_
_entity.id
_entity.type
_entity.pdbx_description
1 polymer ?
#
loop_
_entity_poly.entity_id
_entity_poly.type
_entity_poly.pdbx_seq_one_letter_code
_entity_poly.pdbx_strand_id
1 'polypeptide(L)'
;MPAIPSTIETTITQTSTINEATSLLKRSSMTNPDKYPLYIFLIIAGCVVGGLIGFSVYTMFYGLDDSGNMKDVSHEQRTYMRETRQRYLNMLAREARRPDMIVPIRGMDA
;
A
#
# COMPACT_ATOMS: atom_id res chain seq x y z
N MET A 1 -31.02 -32.83 -57.88
CA MET A 1 -29.89 -32.13 -57.27
C MET A 1 -29.94 -32.41 -55.77
N PRO A 2 -28.95 -33.09 -55.16
CA PRO A 2 -29.00 -33.34 -53.73
C PRO A 2 -28.64 -32.04 -52.99
N ALA A 3 -29.53 -31.61 -52.09
CA ALA A 3 -29.29 -30.47 -51.21
C ALA A 3 -28.23 -30.88 -50.17
N ILE A 4 -27.10 -30.18 -50.18
CA ILE A 4 -26.04 -30.35 -49.18
C ILE A 4 -26.62 -29.90 -47.82
N PRO A 5 -26.48 -30.69 -46.74
CA PRO A 5 -27.04 -30.32 -45.45
C PRO A 5 -26.31 -29.08 -44.89
N SER A 6 -27.09 -28.05 -44.55
CA SER A 6 -26.63 -26.74 -44.06
C SER A 6 -25.67 -26.82 -42.86
N THR A 7 -25.72 -27.92 -42.10
CA THR A 7 -24.83 -28.21 -40.97
C THR A 7 -23.35 -28.37 -41.36
N ILE A 8 -23.07 -28.80 -42.60
CA ILE A 8 -21.69 -29.00 -43.07
C ILE A 8 -21.05 -27.63 -43.42
N GLU A 9 -21.80 -26.75 -44.07
CA GLU A 9 -21.33 -25.40 -44.43
C GLU A 9 -21.07 -24.55 -43.19
N THR A 10 -21.94 -24.60 -42.18
CA THR A 10 -21.73 -23.87 -40.92
C THR A 10 -20.49 -24.37 -40.17
N THR A 11 -20.26 -25.68 -40.14
CA THR A 11 -19.10 -26.28 -39.47
C THR A 11 -17.79 -25.93 -40.18
N ILE A 12 -17.75 -25.98 -41.52
CA ILE A 12 -16.57 -25.62 -42.31
C ILE A 12 -16.25 -24.13 -42.16
N THR A 13 -17.26 -23.26 -42.14
CA THR A 13 -17.09 -21.81 -42.01
C THR A 13 -16.65 -21.42 -40.58
N GLN A 14 -17.15 -22.11 -39.56
CA GLN A 14 -16.68 -21.92 -38.19
C GLN A 14 -15.23 -22.41 -38.00
N THR A 15 -14.86 -23.52 -38.65
CA THR A 15 -13.49 -24.05 -38.57
C THR A 15 -12.50 -23.15 -39.31
N SER A 16 -12.87 -22.58 -40.46
CA SER A 16 -12.02 -21.64 -41.19
C SER A 16 -11.82 -20.32 -40.44
N THR A 17 -12.87 -19.77 -39.84
CA THR A 17 -12.76 -18.54 -39.02
C THR A 17 -11.92 -18.72 -37.77
N ILE A 18 -12.00 -19.87 -37.10
CA ILE A 18 -11.13 -20.19 -35.96
C ILE A 18 -9.66 -20.35 -36.40
N ASN A 19 -9.42 -20.97 -37.55
CA ASN A 19 -8.06 -21.13 -38.10
C ASN A 19 -7.43 -19.79 -38.52
N GLU A 20 -8.23 -18.89 -39.12
CA GLU A 20 -7.83 -17.52 -39.43
C GLU A 20 -7.48 -16.75 -38.15
N ALA A 21 -8.38 -16.74 -37.14
CA ALA A 21 -8.17 -16.03 -35.88
C ALA A 21 -6.94 -16.54 -35.11
N THR A 22 -6.72 -17.87 -35.09
CA THR A 22 -5.53 -18.46 -34.45
C THR A 22 -4.24 -18.12 -35.20
N SER A 23 -4.26 -18.05 -36.52
CA SER A 23 -3.11 -17.62 -37.32
C SER A 23 -2.73 -16.14 -37.08
N LEU A 24 -3.73 -15.27 -36.91
CA LEU A 24 -3.54 -13.85 -36.57
C LEU A 24 -3.01 -13.67 -35.15
N LEU A 25 -3.55 -14.40 -34.17
CA LEU A 25 -3.06 -14.40 -32.80
C LEU A 25 -1.60 -14.88 -32.72
N LYS A 26 -1.27 -15.97 -33.40
CA LYS A 26 0.10 -16.52 -33.46
C LYS A 26 1.08 -15.56 -34.15
N ARG A 27 0.65 -14.88 -35.21
CA ARG A 27 1.47 -13.85 -35.87
C ARG A 27 1.67 -12.63 -34.98
N SER A 28 0.66 -12.23 -34.19
CA SER A 28 0.79 -11.12 -33.22
C SER A 28 1.75 -11.48 -32.09
N SER A 29 1.73 -12.73 -31.61
CA SER A 29 2.57 -13.17 -30.50
C SER A 29 4.05 -13.40 -30.87
N MET A 30 4.37 -13.56 -32.15
CA MET A 30 5.77 -13.72 -32.61
C MET A 30 6.47 -12.40 -32.97
N THR A 31 5.81 -11.25 -32.80
CA THR A 31 6.33 -9.98 -33.36
C THR A 31 7.58 -9.45 -32.64
N ASN A 32 7.74 -9.66 -31.32
CA ASN A 32 8.90 -9.19 -30.55
C ASN A 32 9.08 -9.99 -29.23
N PRO A 33 9.84 -11.11 -29.21
CA PRO A 33 10.03 -11.94 -28.02
C PRO A 33 10.81 -11.22 -26.88
N ASP A 34 11.58 -10.21 -27.24
CA ASP A 34 12.38 -9.34 -26.39
C ASP A 34 11.55 -8.33 -25.58
N LYS A 35 10.32 -8.02 -26.01
CA LYS A 35 9.47 -7.01 -25.35
C LYS A 35 8.53 -7.60 -24.29
N TYR A 36 8.27 -8.91 -24.32
CA TYR A 36 7.50 -9.59 -23.27
C TYR A 36 8.03 -9.37 -21.86
N PRO A 37 9.34 -9.59 -21.57
CA PRO A 37 9.85 -9.38 -20.22
C PRO A 37 9.69 -7.92 -19.76
N LEU A 38 9.81 -6.96 -20.68
CA LEU A 38 9.63 -5.53 -20.38
C LEU A 38 8.17 -5.19 -20.03
N TYR A 39 7.20 -5.70 -20.81
CA TYR A 39 5.78 -5.50 -20.49
C TYR A 39 5.37 -6.19 -19.18
N ILE A 40 5.85 -7.41 -18.94
CA ILE A 40 5.61 -8.15 -17.70
C ILE A 40 6.16 -7.38 -16.50
N PHE A 41 7.37 -6.84 -16.60
CA PHE A 41 7.97 -6.03 -15.54
C PHE A 41 7.16 -4.75 -15.27
N LEU A 42 6.70 -4.06 -16.32
CA LEU A 42 5.89 -2.84 -16.19
C LEU A 42 4.55 -3.13 -15.49
N ILE A 43 3.91 -4.24 -15.82
CA ILE A 43 2.66 -4.67 -15.16
C ILE A 43 2.89 -4.96 -13.68
N ILE A 44 3.97 -5.68 -13.34
CA ILE A 44 4.32 -5.98 -11.95
C ILE A 44 4.60 -4.69 -11.18
N ALA A 45 5.41 -3.78 -11.74
CA ALA A 45 5.70 -2.49 -11.14
C ALA A 45 4.43 -1.66 -10.91
N GLY A 46 3.51 -1.64 -11.88
CA GLY A 46 2.21 -1.00 -11.75
C GLY A 46 1.36 -1.58 -10.62
N CYS A 47 1.32 -2.91 -10.49
CA CYS A 47 0.63 -3.59 -9.38
C CYS A 47 1.25 -3.24 -8.02
N VAL A 48 2.58 -3.19 -7.92
CA VAL A 48 3.27 -2.84 -6.67
C VAL A 48 2.94 -1.40 -6.28
N VAL A 49 3.04 -0.45 -7.21
CA VAL A 49 2.73 0.96 -6.96
C VAL A 49 1.26 1.14 -6.58
N GLY A 50 0.33 0.52 -7.32
CA GLY A 50 -1.10 0.56 -7.00
C GLY A 50 -1.42 -0.06 -5.64
N GLY A 51 -0.78 -1.18 -5.31
CA GLY A 51 -0.89 -1.84 -4.01
C GLY A 51 -0.37 -0.97 -2.86
N LEU A 52 0.77 -0.29 -3.03
CA LEU A 52 1.34 0.61 -2.02
C LEU A 52 0.46 1.85 -1.81
N ILE A 53 -0.05 2.45 -2.87
CA ILE A 53 -0.97 3.59 -2.78
C ILE A 53 -2.26 3.16 -2.05
N GLY A 54 -2.86 2.05 -2.49
CA GLY A 54 -4.07 1.50 -1.86
C GLY A 54 -3.85 1.15 -0.38
N PHE A 55 -2.70 0.56 -0.06
CA PHE A 55 -2.32 0.27 1.33
C PHE A 55 -2.13 1.54 2.17
N SER A 56 -1.51 2.59 1.61
CA SER A 56 -1.36 3.86 2.32
C SER A 56 -2.71 4.52 2.63
N VAL A 57 -3.65 4.48 1.69
CA VAL A 57 -4.99 5.02 1.86
C VAL A 57 -5.76 4.18 2.88
N TYR A 58 -5.70 2.84 2.75
CA TYR A 58 -6.35 1.93 3.68
C TYR A 58 -5.85 2.13 5.12
N THR A 59 -4.54 2.20 5.33
CA THR A 59 -3.93 2.44 6.66
C THR A 59 -4.22 3.83 7.20
N MET A 60 -4.42 4.84 6.35
CA MET A 60 -4.84 6.18 6.79
C MET A 60 -6.30 6.19 7.27
N PHE A 61 -7.21 5.50 6.58
CA PHE A 61 -8.64 5.50 6.90
C PHE A 61 -9.02 4.53 8.03
N TYR A 62 -8.42 3.34 8.05
CA TYR A 62 -8.69 2.34 9.09
C TYR A 62 -7.77 2.48 10.30
N GLY A 63 -6.75 3.34 10.22
CA GLY A 63 -5.63 3.33 11.14
C GLY A 63 -4.81 2.06 10.94
N LEU A 64 -3.49 2.13 11.03
CA LEU A 64 -2.78 0.96 11.50
C LEU A 64 -3.33 0.72 12.91
N ASP A 65 -4.10 -0.35 13.06
CA ASP A 65 -4.60 -0.82 14.34
C ASP A 65 -3.42 -1.32 15.19
N ASP A 66 -2.57 -0.37 15.57
CA ASP A 66 -1.58 -0.49 16.61
C ASP A 66 -2.25 -0.30 17.98
N SER A 67 -3.60 -0.33 18.04
CA SER A 67 -4.34 -0.27 19.31
C SER A 67 -4.13 -1.53 20.17
N GLY A 68 -3.60 -2.62 19.59
CA GLY A 68 -3.13 -3.79 20.34
C GLY A 68 -1.73 -3.65 20.92
N ASN A 69 -0.91 -2.71 20.43
CA ASN A 69 0.51 -2.55 20.79
C ASN A 69 0.92 -1.11 21.12
N MET A 70 -0.03 -0.19 21.33
CA MET A 70 0.19 0.90 22.26
C MET A 70 0.37 0.25 23.63
N LYS A 71 1.58 -0.24 23.88
CA LYS A 71 2.08 -0.59 25.18
C LYS A 71 1.82 0.65 26.02
N ASP A 72 0.71 0.61 26.77
CA ASP A 72 0.37 1.65 27.72
C ASP A 72 1.65 1.92 28.48
N VAL A 73 2.23 3.08 28.22
CA VAL A 73 3.52 3.47 28.78
C VAL A 73 3.36 3.28 30.28
N SER A 74 4.19 2.42 30.87
CA SER A 74 4.07 2.06 32.29
C SER A 74 3.88 3.32 33.10
N HIS A 75 3.00 3.28 34.11
CA HIS A 75 2.63 4.47 34.89
C HIS A 75 3.87 5.25 35.39
N GLU A 76 4.93 4.52 35.74
CA GLU A 76 6.24 5.08 36.11
C GLU A 76 6.93 5.80 34.95
N GLN A 77 6.96 5.20 33.76
CA GLN A 77 7.53 5.81 32.55
C GLN A 77 6.76 7.07 32.15
N ARG A 78 5.42 7.04 32.25
CA ARG A 78 4.58 8.21 31.96
C ARG A 78 4.83 9.35 32.94
N THR A 79 5.03 9.02 34.21
CA THR A 79 5.36 9.98 35.27
C THR A 79 6.75 10.57 35.05
N TYR A 80 7.73 9.72 34.75
CA TYR A 80 9.11 10.15 34.42
C TYR A 80 9.16 11.08 33.20
N MET A 81 8.41 10.80 32.14
CA MET A 81 8.37 11.66 30.95
C MET A 81 7.74 13.03 31.25
N ARG A 82 6.69 13.06 32.08
CA ARG A 82 6.06 14.32 32.54
C ARG A 82 7.02 15.14 33.38
N GLU A 83 7.74 14.49 34.31
CA GLU A 83 8.73 15.13 35.15
C GLU A 83 9.89 15.70 34.32
N THR A 84 10.43 14.92 33.39
CA THR A 84 11.54 15.35 32.52
C THR A 84 11.14 16.59 31.72
N ARG A 85 9.91 16.62 31.18
CA ARG A 85 9.38 17.79 30.49
C ARG A 85 9.28 19.02 31.41
N GLN A 86 8.82 18.85 32.65
CA GLN A 86 8.74 19.96 33.61
C GLN A 86 10.12 20.48 34.00
N ARG A 87 11.11 19.59 34.25
CA ARG A 87 12.50 19.98 34.52
C ARG A 87 13.09 20.81 33.39
N TYR A 88 12.85 20.39 32.14
CA TYR A 88 13.33 21.13 30.96
C TYR A 88 12.69 22.51 30.83
N LEU A 89 11.38 22.62 31.05
CA LEU A 89 10.67 23.90 31.05
C LEU A 89 11.16 24.83 32.16
N ASN A 90 11.44 24.31 33.36
CA ASN A 90 12.00 25.08 34.46
C ASN A 90 13.43 25.57 34.16
N MET A 91 14.25 24.74 33.50
CA MET A 91 15.57 25.14 33.02
C MET A 91 15.46 26.28 32.00
N LEU A 92 14.54 26.15 31.04
CA LEU A 92 14.29 27.16 30.02
C LEU A 92 13.77 28.48 30.63
N ALA A 93 12.87 28.42 31.61
CA ALA A 93 12.36 29.58 32.33
C ALA A 93 13.47 30.33 33.09
N ARG A 94 14.41 29.59 33.68
CA ARG A 94 15.60 30.15 34.33
C ARG A 94 16.52 30.84 33.33
N GLU A 95 16.76 30.23 32.17
CA GLU A 95 17.60 30.81 31.12
C GLU A 95 16.96 32.07 30.49
N ALA A 96 15.64 32.05 30.30
CA ALA A 96 14.87 33.19 29.81
C ALA A 96 14.69 34.32 30.85
N ARG A 97 15.25 34.18 32.07
CA ARG A 97 15.06 35.11 33.20
C ARG A 97 13.59 35.42 33.49
N ARG A 98 12.73 34.41 33.34
CA ARG A 98 11.29 34.44 33.66
C ARG A 98 11.01 33.56 34.87
N PRO A 99 11.36 34.02 36.09
CA PRO A 99 11.21 33.22 37.31
C PRO A 99 9.74 32.96 37.68
N ASP A 100 8.81 33.72 37.08
CA ASP A 100 7.36 33.57 37.18
C ASP A 100 6.83 32.29 36.51
N MET A 101 7.57 31.72 35.58
CA MET A 101 7.21 30.50 34.84
C MET A 101 7.72 29.19 35.48
N ILE A 102 8.40 29.26 36.63
CA ILE A 102 8.95 28.08 37.31
C ILE A 102 7.82 27.32 38.03
N VAL A 103 7.57 26.08 37.64
CA VAL A 103 6.52 25.23 38.21
C VAL A 103 7.13 24.20 39.17
N PRO A 104 6.63 24.07 40.41
CA PRO A 104 7.09 23.04 41.36
C PRO A 104 6.82 21.63 40.84
N ILE A 105 7.83 20.76 40.89
CA ILE A 105 7.72 19.35 40.56
C ILE A 105 7.19 18.63 41.81
N ARG A 106 5.86 18.43 41.90
CA ARG A 106 5.26 17.63 42.97
C ARG A 106 5.40 16.15 42.65
N GLY A 107 6.37 15.49 43.26
CA GLY A 107 6.61 14.05 43.07
C GLY A 107 7.63 13.40 44.01
N MET A 108 8.04 14.04 45.12
CA MET A 108 9.00 13.45 46.08
C MET A 108 8.54 13.47 47.55
N ASP A 109 7.26 13.74 47.80
CA ASP A 109 6.67 13.67 49.16
C ASP A 109 5.54 12.63 49.17
N ALA A 110 5.89 11.35 49.00
CA ALA A 110 5.17 10.17 49.46
C ALA A 110 6.03 8.92 49.25
#